data_AF-A0A1J0LQJ1-F1
#
_entry.id   AF-A0A1J0LQJ1-F1
#
_cell.length_a   1.000
_cell.length_b   1.000
_cell.length_c   1.000
_cell.angle_alpha   90.00
_cell.angle_beta   90.00
_cell.angle_gamma   90.00
#
_symmetry.space_group_name_H-M   'P 1'
#
loop_
_entity.id
_entity.type
_entity.pdbx_description
1 polymer ?
#
loop_
_entity_poly.entity_id
_entity_poly.type
_entity_poly.pdbx_seq_one_letter_code
_entity_poly.pdbx_strand_id
1 'polypeptide(L)'
;MRKDKIVFIVGVLLLLGLFVFPLWNITLEAPQYPDSLGMDIWITKITDHNPNDIKNINLMNHYVGMADIQLDMIEFTIFPIVISAMIVLGIIIGFTGNKKLYLTWFIVMILLGIAGMYDFYLWEYEYGHNLNPHAAIKIPGQAYQPPLIGSKRILNFNATSLPAIGAYLMTLGLVLTCIATFLPIKKKIEK
;
A
#
# COMPACT_ATOMS: atom_id res chain seq x y z
N MET A 1 20.04 -26.11 2.12
CA MET A 1 20.21 -24.74 2.67
C MET A 1 19.69 -24.71 4.11
N ARG A 2 20.26 -23.89 5.03
CA ARG A 2 19.74 -23.80 6.41
C ARG A 2 18.27 -23.31 6.40
N LYS A 3 17.43 -23.81 7.32
CA LYS A 3 15.99 -23.48 7.37
C LYS A 3 15.74 -21.97 7.41
N ASP A 4 16.53 -21.24 8.19
CA ASP A 4 16.39 -19.79 8.31
C ASP A 4 16.71 -19.03 7.02
N LYS A 5 17.66 -19.50 6.20
CA LYS A 5 17.91 -18.92 4.88
C LYS A 5 16.71 -19.11 3.95
N ILE A 6 16.11 -20.30 3.96
CA ILE A 6 14.92 -20.60 3.14
C ILE A 6 13.77 -19.69 3.54
N VAL A 7 13.44 -19.63 4.84
CA VAL A 7 12.32 -18.81 5.33
C VAL A 7 12.53 -17.33 5.01
N PHE A 8 13.75 -16.81 5.19
CA PHE A 8 14.06 -15.42 4.87
C PHE A 8 13.89 -15.13 3.38
N ILE A 9 14.49 -15.95 2.50
CA ILE A 9 14.41 -15.73 1.05
C ILE A 9 12.98 -15.86 0.55
N VAL A 10 12.22 -16.85 1.03
CA VAL A 10 10.78 -16.96 0.71
C VAL A 10 10.03 -15.71 1.14
N GLY A 11 10.30 -15.18 2.34
CA GLY A 11 9.70 -13.93 2.81
C GLY A 11 10.03 -12.74 1.91
N VAL A 12 11.27 -12.61 1.46
CA VAL A 12 11.68 -11.56 0.51
C VAL A 12 11.01 -11.74 -0.85
N LEU A 13 10.91 -12.96 -1.37
CA LEU A 13 10.28 -13.24 -2.66
C LEU A 13 8.78 -12.94 -2.67
N LEU A 14 8.09 -12.99 -1.52
CA LEU A 14 6.68 -12.59 -1.44
C LEU A 14 6.46 -11.09 -1.77
N LEU A 15 7.48 -10.24 -1.64
CA LEU A 15 7.41 -8.84 -2.07
C LEU A 15 7.18 -8.71 -3.58
N LEU A 16 7.52 -9.73 -4.39
CA LEU A 16 7.20 -9.75 -5.82
C LEU A 16 5.69 -9.68 -6.06
N GLY A 17 4.87 -10.08 -5.09
CA GLY A 17 3.42 -9.94 -5.14
C GLY A 17 2.96 -8.50 -5.37
N LEU A 18 3.72 -7.49 -4.94
CA LEU A 18 3.40 -6.07 -5.16
C LEU A 18 3.44 -5.64 -6.63
N PHE A 19 4.15 -6.39 -7.49
CA PHE A 19 4.20 -6.12 -8.93
C PHE A 19 3.07 -6.81 -9.70
N VAL A 20 2.35 -7.74 -9.07
CA VAL A 20 1.35 -8.60 -9.72
C VAL A 20 -0.05 -8.34 -9.17
N PHE A 21 -0.15 -7.83 -7.95
CA PHE A 21 -1.42 -7.54 -7.28
C PHE A 21 -1.46 -6.10 -6.78
N PRO A 22 -2.67 -5.49 -6.68
CA PRO A 22 -2.82 -4.17 -6.09
C PRO A 22 -2.36 -4.19 -4.62
N LEU A 23 -1.75 -3.08 -4.21
CA LEU A 23 -1.33 -2.85 -2.83
C LEU A 23 -2.55 -2.49 -1.97
N TRP A 24 -3.43 -1.64 -2.50
CA TRP A 24 -4.56 -1.09 -1.77
C TRP A 24 -5.79 -1.00 -2.66
N ASN A 25 -6.97 -0.97 -2.06
CA ASN A 25 -8.22 -0.74 -2.75
C ASN A 25 -9.04 0.30 -1.98
N ILE A 26 -9.65 1.22 -2.72
CA ILE A 26 -10.58 2.22 -2.18
C ILE A 26 -11.90 2.10 -2.93
N THR A 27 -12.99 1.93 -2.20
CA THR A 27 -14.36 1.91 -2.74
C THR A 27 -15.20 3.07 -2.20
N LEU A 28 -16.15 3.50 -3.01
CA LEU A 28 -17.08 4.58 -2.75
C LEU A 28 -18.48 4.08 -3.05
N GLU A 29 -19.26 3.87 -1.99
CA GLU A 29 -20.67 3.52 -2.08
C GLU A 29 -21.49 4.81 -2.12
N ALA A 30 -22.14 5.09 -3.24
CA ALA A 30 -22.92 6.31 -3.44
C ALA A 30 -24.35 5.94 -3.85
N PRO A 31 -25.40 6.57 -3.28
CA PRO A 31 -26.80 6.28 -3.61
C PRO A 31 -27.18 6.42 -5.10
N GLN A 32 -26.37 7.15 -5.87
CA GLN A 32 -26.58 7.41 -7.29
C GLN A 32 -26.11 6.27 -8.19
N TYR A 33 -25.27 5.36 -7.68
CA TYR A 33 -24.70 4.25 -8.44
C TYR A 33 -25.24 2.92 -7.89
N PRO A 34 -25.67 1.99 -8.77
CA PRO A 34 -26.17 0.69 -8.32
C PRO A 34 -25.06 -0.18 -7.73
N ASP A 35 -23.85 -0.06 -8.27
CA ASP A 35 -22.64 -0.75 -7.82
C ASP A 35 -21.67 0.26 -7.18
N SER A 36 -20.86 -0.21 -6.23
CA SER A 36 -19.81 0.60 -5.62
C SER A 36 -18.75 0.96 -6.65
N LEU A 37 -18.39 2.24 -6.71
CA LEU A 37 -17.25 2.70 -7.48
C LEU A 37 -15.97 2.33 -6.73
N GLY A 38 -14.88 2.08 -7.43
CA GLY A 38 -13.60 1.86 -6.75
C GLY A 38 -12.38 2.07 -7.63
N MET A 39 -11.24 2.15 -6.94
CA MET A 39 -9.93 2.21 -7.57
C MET A 39 -8.95 1.29 -6.85
N ASP A 40 -8.12 0.63 -7.65
CA ASP A 40 -7.04 -0.23 -7.19
C ASP A 40 -5.71 0.52 -7.29
N ILE A 41 -5.02 0.62 -6.16
CA ILE A 41 -3.74 1.31 -6.04
C ILE A 41 -2.62 0.26 -6.13
N TRP A 42 -1.81 0.36 -7.17
CA TRP A 42 -0.63 -0.44 -7.40
C TRP A 42 0.62 0.36 -7.03
N ILE A 43 1.74 -0.31 -6.80
CA ILE A 43 3.02 0.40 -6.59
C ILE A 43 3.51 1.18 -7.83
N THR A 44 2.84 1.02 -8.98
CA THR A 44 3.21 1.64 -10.28
C THR A 44 2.13 2.53 -10.88
N LYS A 45 0.90 2.51 -10.37
CA LYS A 45 -0.26 3.17 -10.99
C LYS A 45 -1.51 3.06 -10.13
N ILE A 46 -2.54 3.82 -10.49
CA ILE A 46 -3.92 3.59 -10.05
C ILE A 46 -4.73 3.09 -11.25
N THR A 47 -5.62 2.14 -11.03
CA THR A 47 -6.53 1.60 -12.05
C THR A 47 -7.96 1.57 -11.57
N ASP A 48 -8.89 1.61 -12.51
CA ASP A 48 -10.30 1.32 -12.29
C ASP A 48 -10.48 -0.02 -11.57
N HIS A 49 -11.36 -0.07 -10.56
CA HIS A 49 -11.83 -1.34 -10.00
C HIS A 49 -12.90 -1.95 -10.91
N ASN A 50 -13.88 -1.15 -11.33
CA ASN A 50 -14.82 -1.45 -12.42
C ASN A 50 -14.67 -0.45 -13.58
N PRO A 51 -15.09 -0.79 -14.80
CA PRO A 51 -14.89 0.06 -15.96
C PRO A 51 -15.45 1.48 -15.80
N ASN A 52 -14.60 2.49 -15.96
CA ASN A 52 -14.90 3.93 -15.83
C ASN A 52 -15.12 4.43 -14.39
N ASP A 53 -14.77 3.66 -13.36
CA ASP A 53 -14.94 4.08 -11.97
C ASP A 53 -14.19 5.37 -11.65
N ILE A 54 -12.90 5.49 -12.02
CA ILE A 54 -12.11 6.70 -11.75
C ILE A 54 -12.74 7.92 -12.42
N LYS A 55 -13.28 7.77 -13.63
CA LYS A 55 -13.99 8.86 -14.32
C LYS A 55 -15.24 9.29 -13.54
N ASN A 56 -16.01 8.33 -13.04
CA ASN A 56 -17.21 8.62 -12.25
C ASN A 56 -16.87 9.22 -10.88
N ILE A 57 -15.78 8.78 -10.26
CA ILE A 57 -15.23 9.35 -9.03
C ILE A 57 -14.80 10.79 -9.26
N ASN A 58 -14.04 11.09 -10.31
CA ASN A 58 -13.63 12.46 -10.65
C ASN A 58 -14.82 13.38 -10.92
N LEU A 59 -15.86 12.86 -11.60
CA LEU A 59 -17.10 13.61 -11.77
C LEU A 59 -17.74 13.98 -10.42
N MET A 60 -17.76 13.05 -9.47
CA MET A 60 -18.25 13.32 -8.11
C MET A 60 -17.36 14.32 -7.35
N ASN A 61 -16.04 14.16 -7.43
CA ASN A 61 -15.07 15.04 -6.80
C ASN A 61 -15.27 16.50 -7.22
N HIS A 62 -15.49 16.73 -8.50
CA HIS A 62 -15.74 18.05 -9.06
C HIS A 62 -16.91 18.78 -8.37
N TYR A 63 -17.98 18.07 -8.03
CA TYR A 63 -19.14 18.68 -7.36
C TYR A 63 -18.86 19.10 -5.91
N VAL A 64 -17.97 18.38 -5.22
CA VAL A 64 -17.61 18.65 -3.81
C VAL A 64 -16.28 19.40 -3.65
N GLY A 65 -15.66 19.74 -4.78
CA GLY A 65 -14.43 20.52 -4.84
C GLY A 65 -13.15 19.74 -4.58
N MET A 66 -13.20 18.41 -4.52
CA MET A 66 -11.99 17.58 -4.46
C MET A 66 -11.28 17.59 -5.81
N ALA A 67 -9.96 17.39 -5.78
CA ALA A 67 -9.16 17.25 -6.99
C ALA A 67 -9.52 15.96 -7.75
N ASP A 68 -9.19 15.92 -9.03
CA ASP A 68 -9.21 14.67 -9.78
C ASP A 68 -8.14 13.72 -9.24
N ILE A 69 -8.41 12.42 -9.31
CA ILE A 69 -7.42 11.38 -9.00
C ILE A 69 -6.25 11.51 -9.99
N GLN A 70 -5.08 11.82 -9.45
CA GLN A 70 -3.85 11.92 -10.21
C GLN A 70 -3.35 10.51 -10.59
N LEU A 71 -3.16 10.26 -11.88
CA LEU A 71 -2.70 8.97 -12.39
C LEU A 71 -1.19 8.94 -12.61
N ASP A 72 -0.55 10.11 -12.63
CA ASP A 72 0.86 10.35 -12.90
C ASP A 72 1.53 10.97 -11.67
N MET A 73 2.06 10.12 -10.80
CA MET A 73 2.74 10.55 -9.58
C MET A 73 4.17 10.03 -9.55
N ILE A 74 5.08 10.82 -8.97
CA ILE A 74 6.51 10.48 -8.93
C ILE A 74 6.76 9.20 -8.11
N GLU A 75 5.92 8.93 -7.13
CA GLU A 75 5.95 7.78 -6.24
C GLU A 75 5.75 6.47 -7.00
N PHE A 76 4.98 6.48 -8.09
CA PHE A 76 4.85 5.33 -8.98
C PHE A 76 6.13 4.99 -9.75
N THR A 77 7.08 5.92 -9.80
CA THR A 77 8.43 5.65 -10.31
C THR A 77 9.37 5.23 -9.16
N ILE A 78 9.23 5.83 -7.99
CA ILE A 78 10.13 5.59 -6.84
C ILE A 78 9.84 4.23 -6.18
N PHE A 79 8.58 3.90 -5.88
CA PHE A 79 8.21 2.67 -5.16
C PHE A 79 8.71 1.39 -5.85
N PRO A 80 8.51 1.19 -7.17
CA PRO A 80 9.00 -0.01 -7.84
C PRO A 80 10.52 -0.16 -7.78
N ILE A 81 11.26 0.95 -7.84
CA ILE A 81 12.71 0.97 -7.74
C ILE A 81 13.15 0.57 -6.32
N VAL A 82 12.56 1.20 -5.29
CA VAL A 82 12.88 0.92 -3.88
C VAL A 82 12.56 -0.54 -3.53
N ILE A 83 11.37 -1.03 -3.89
CA ILE A 83 10.97 -2.41 -3.62
C ILE A 83 11.89 -3.39 -4.36
N SER A 84 12.20 -3.14 -5.64
CA SER A 84 13.11 -3.98 -6.42
C SER A 84 14.52 -4.03 -5.79
N ALA A 85 15.05 -2.88 -5.38
CA ALA A 85 16.34 -2.80 -4.69
C ALA A 85 16.32 -3.59 -3.37
N MET A 86 15.24 -3.48 -2.60
CA MET A 86 15.07 -4.20 -1.34
C MET A 86 14.93 -5.72 -1.53
N ILE A 87 14.29 -6.16 -2.61
CA ILE A 87 14.21 -7.59 -2.99
C ILE A 87 15.60 -8.13 -3.31
N VAL A 88 16.36 -7.46 -4.19
CA VAL A 88 17.71 -7.88 -4.56
C VAL A 88 18.63 -7.91 -3.32
N LEU A 89 18.61 -6.84 -2.52
CA LEU A 89 19.38 -6.77 -1.28
C LEU A 89 18.98 -7.88 -0.29
N GLY A 90 17.67 -8.12 -0.14
CA GLY A 90 17.15 -9.18 0.71
C GLY A 90 17.63 -10.57 0.28
N ILE A 91 17.60 -10.87 -1.03
CA ILE A 91 18.12 -12.14 -1.55
C ILE A 91 19.60 -12.30 -1.22
N ILE A 92 20.42 -11.27 -1.48
CA ILE A 92 21.86 -11.27 -1.16
C ILE A 92 22.08 -11.53 0.34
N ILE A 93 21.37 -10.80 1.21
CA ILE A 93 21.43 -10.96 2.66
C ILE A 93 21.01 -12.38 3.07
N GLY A 94 19.95 -12.91 2.49
CA GLY A 94 19.44 -14.27 2.75
C GLY A 94 20.48 -15.37 2.51
N PHE A 95 21.36 -15.20 1.52
CA PHE A 95 22.45 -16.15 1.29
C PHE A 95 23.55 -16.09 2.36
N THR A 96 23.77 -14.95 3.02
CA THR A 96 24.76 -14.84 4.09
C THR A 96 24.38 -15.67 5.34
N GLY A 97 23.09 -15.74 5.69
CA GLY A 97 22.63 -16.38 6.93
C GLY A 97 22.99 -15.63 8.21
N ASN A 98 23.37 -14.34 8.09
CA ASN A 98 23.72 -13.48 9.21
C ASN A 98 22.45 -12.85 9.82
N LYS A 99 22.12 -13.23 11.06
CA LYS A 99 20.91 -12.76 11.76
C LYS A 99 20.87 -11.26 11.99
N LYS A 100 22.04 -10.62 12.19
CA LYS A 100 22.11 -9.16 12.35
C LYS A 100 21.65 -8.48 11.06
N LEU A 101 22.11 -8.97 9.91
CA LEU A 101 21.68 -8.43 8.60
C LEU A 101 20.20 -8.68 8.34
N TYR A 102 19.63 -9.82 8.77
CA TYR A 102 18.19 -10.08 8.64
C TYR A 102 17.38 -9.05 9.43
N LEU A 103 17.78 -8.80 10.69
CA LEU A 103 17.14 -7.82 11.55
C LEU A 103 17.28 -6.40 10.97
N THR A 104 18.47 -6.02 10.50
CA THR A 104 18.69 -4.71 9.88
C THR A 104 17.80 -4.53 8.66
N TRP A 105 17.75 -5.50 7.75
CA TRP A 105 16.89 -5.44 6.57
C TRP A 105 15.41 -5.33 6.96
N PHE A 106 14.96 -6.12 7.94
CA PHE A 106 13.59 -6.07 8.45
C PHE A 106 13.24 -4.70 9.02
N ILE A 107 14.10 -4.12 9.86
CA ILE A 107 13.89 -2.78 10.43
C ILE A 107 13.80 -1.72 9.32
N VAL A 108 14.69 -1.78 8.33
CA VAL A 108 14.65 -0.85 7.17
C VAL A 108 13.32 -0.99 6.43
N MET A 109 12.83 -2.21 6.18
CA MET A 109 11.53 -2.42 5.56
C MET A 109 10.36 -1.86 6.38
N ILE A 110 10.39 -1.99 7.71
CA ILE A 110 9.38 -1.39 8.59
C ILE A 110 9.41 0.13 8.49
N LEU A 111 10.59 0.74 8.49
CA LEU A 111 10.73 2.20 8.34
C LEU A 111 10.22 2.69 6.97
N LEU A 112 10.52 1.96 5.89
CA LEU A 112 10.00 2.26 4.55
C LEU A 112 8.47 2.11 4.49
N GLY A 113 7.92 1.08 5.14
CA GLY A 113 6.47 0.89 5.23
C GLY A 113 5.78 2.03 5.99
N ILE A 114 6.35 2.47 7.12
CA ILE A 114 5.84 3.62 7.87
C ILE A 114 5.91 4.89 7.03
N ALA A 115 7.03 5.12 6.33
CA ALA A 115 7.18 6.27 5.44
C ALA A 115 6.11 6.26 4.32
N GLY A 116 5.86 5.12 3.69
CA GLY A 116 4.81 4.97 2.66
C GLY A 116 3.40 5.21 3.21
N MET A 117 3.08 4.70 4.41
CA MET A 117 1.77 4.96 5.03
C MET A 117 1.59 6.42 5.43
N TYR A 118 2.67 7.09 5.88
CA TYR A 118 2.65 8.50 6.21
C TYR A 118 2.44 9.37 4.96
N ASP A 119 3.14 9.04 3.87
CA ASP A 119 2.97 9.71 2.57
C ASP A 119 1.55 9.53 2.03
N PHE A 120 0.99 8.31 2.12
CA PHE A 120 -0.40 8.06 1.74
C PHE A 120 -1.39 8.88 2.59
N TYR A 121 -1.16 9.01 3.90
CA TYR A 121 -1.97 9.88 4.75
C TYR A 121 -1.91 11.36 4.31
N LEU A 122 -0.74 11.85 3.88
CA LEU A 122 -0.60 13.22 3.38
C LEU A 122 -1.41 13.44 2.10
N TRP A 123 -1.45 12.46 1.18
CA TRP A 123 -2.31 12.55 0.01
C TRP A 123 -3.79 12.62 0.39
N GLU A 124 -4.26 11.74 1.28
CA GLU A 124 -5.65 11.77 1.72
C GLU A 124 -6.00 13.08 2.42
N TYR A 125 -5.08 13.61 3.21
CA TYR A 125 -5.25 14.89 3.89
C TYR A 125 -5.39 16.03 2.87
N GLU A 126 -4.44 16.15 1.93
CA GLU A 126 -4.46 17.17 0.89
C GLU A 126 -5.73 17.06 0.04
N TYR A 127 -6.05 15.84 -0.39
CA TYR A 127 -7.23 15.53 -1.19
C TYR A 127 -8.54 15.92 -0.49
N GLY A 128 -8.62 15.73 0.83
CA GLY A 128 -9.80 16.02 1.63
C GLY A 128 -9.92 17.46 2.15
N HIS A 129 -8.84 18.23 2.17
CA HIS A 129 -8.78 19.57 2.79
C HIS A 129 -8.51 20.71 1.80
N ASN A 130 -7.86 20.43 0.67
CA ASN A 130 -7.62 21.42 -0.38
C ASN A 130 -8.79 21.45 -1.38
N LEU A 131 -9.94 21.95 -0.91
CA LEU A 131 -11.19 21.95 -1.67
C LEU A 131 -11.37 23.24 -2.47
N ASN A 132 -11.84 23.11 -3.72
CA ASN A 132 -12.17 24.26 -4.55
C ASN A 132 -13.28 25.12 -3.89
N PRO A 133 -13.04 26.41 -3.62
CA PRO A 133 -14.02 27.27 -2.96
C PRO A 133 -15.29 27.52 -3.78
N HIS A 134 -15.25 27.26 -5.09
CA HIS A 134 -16.36 27.44 -6.03
C HIS A 134 -17.13 26.15 -6.33
N ALA A 135 -16.90 25.07 -5.57
CA ALA A 135 -17.63 23.81 -5.74
C ALA A 135 -19.14 23.98 -5.50
N ALA A 136 -19.94 23.20 -6.23
CA ALA A 136 -21.40 23.26 -6.17
C ALA A 136 -21.97 22.82 -4.82
N ILE A 137 -21.34 21.84 -4.18
CA ILE A 137 -21.73 21.31 -2.87
C ILE A 137 -20.63 21.64 -1.87
N LYS A 138 -20.97 22.42 -0.85
CA LYS A 138 -20.04 22.79 0.22
C LYS A 138 -20.77 22.80 1.55
N ILE A 139 -20.25 22.03 2.51
CA ILE A 139 -20.69 22.12 3.91
C ILE A 139 -19.62 22.90 4.68
N PRO A 140 -19.94 24.10 5.22
CA PRO A 140 -19.00 24.88 5.98
C PRO A 140 -18.39 24.08 7.14
N GLY A 141 -17.06 24.09 7.23
CA GLY A 141 -16.32 23.41 8.32
C GLY A 141 -16.18 21.89 8.18
N GLN A 142 -16.61 21.28 7.07
CA GLN A 142 -16.35 19.86 6.80
C GLN A 142 -15.17 19.65 5.86
N ALA A 143 -14.36 18.64 6.19
CA ALA A 143 -13.33 18.09 5.31
C ALA A 143 -13.81 16.74 4.76
N TYR A 144 -13.38 16.42 3.54
CA TYR A 144 -13.80 15.22 2.83
C TYR A 144 -12.70 14.16 2.75
N GLN A 145 -11.78 14.18 3.73
CA GLN A 145 -10.68 13.21 3.81
C GLN A 145 -11.21 11.77 3.92
N PRO A 146 -10.87 10.88 2.95
CA PRO A 146 -11.06 9.44 3.04
C PRO A 146 -10.33 8.82 4.26
N PRO A 147 -10.76 7.65 4.75
CA PRO A 147 -10.03 6.96 5.80
C PRO A 147 -8.78 6.28 5.24
N LEU A 148 -7.65 6.37 5.95
CA LEU A 148 -6.44 5.61 5.61
C LEU A 148 -6.67 4.10 5.63
N ILE A 149 -7.40 3.64 6.65
CA ILE A 149 -7.88 2.26 6.82
C ILE A 149 -9.30 2.31 7.35
N GLY A 150 -10.16 1.43 6.82
CA GLY A 150 -11.52 1.21 7.30
C GLY A 150 -12.55 1.98 6.49
N SER A 151 -13.67 2.32 7.10
CA SER A 151 -14.83 2.93 6.43
C SER A 151 -15.19 4.24 7.10
N LYS A 152 -15.51 5.26 6.29
CA LYS A 152 -15.95 6.57 6.77
C LYS A 152 -17.02 7.12 5.85
N ARG A 153 -18.12 7.58 6.44
CA ARG A 153 -19.16 8.31 5.71
C ARG A 153 -18.72 9.73 5.45
N ILE A 154 -18.79 10.14 4.18
CA ILE A 154 -18.46 11.48 3.71
C ILE A 154 -19.67 11.95 2.91
N LEU A 155 -20.36 12.98 3.40
CA LEU A 155 -21.65 13.40 2.87
C LEU A 155 -22.66 12.22 2.80
N ASN A 156 -23.14 11.93 1.60
CA ASN A 156 -24.08 10.86 1.29
C ASN A 156 -23.42 9.57 0.80
N PHE A 157 -22.08 9.51 0.70
CA PHE A 157 -21.35 8.32 0.28
C PHE A 157 -20.54 7.71 1.43
N ASN A 158 -20.28 6.41 1.34
CA ASN A 158 -19.43 5.68 2.27
C ASN A 158 -18.13 5.30 1.57
N ALA A 159 -17.01 5.84 2.06
CA ALA A 159 -15.68 5.56 1.54
C ALA A 159 -15.03 4.45 2.38
N THR A 160 -14.61 3.37 1.73
CA THR A 160 -13.91 2.26 2.37
C THR A 160 -12.51 2.13 1.77
N SER A 161 -11.49 2.07 2.61
CA SER A 161 -10.08 1.98 2.23
C SER A 161 -9.44 0.78 2.94
N LEU A 162 -8.99 -0.20 2.17
CA LEU A 162 -8.49 -1.45 2.71
C LEU A 162 -7.23 -1.97 1.99
N PRO A 163 -6.34 -2.66 2.71
CA PRO A 163 -5.24 -3.39 2.09
C PRO A 163 -5.76 -4.42 1.08
N ALA A 164 -5.10 -4.50 -0.07
CA ALA A 164 -5.40 -5.51 -1.08
C ALA A 164 -4.37 -6.66 -1.02
N ILE A 165 -4.45 -7.61 -1.97
CA ILE A 165 -3.66 -8.85 -1.98
C ILE A 165 -2.15 -8.56 -1.88
N GLY A 166 -1.65 -7.53 -2.57
CA GLY A 166 -0.24 -7.14 -2.53
C GLY A 166 0.23 -6.78 -1.12
N ALA A 167 -0.58 -6.04 -0.36
CA ALA A 167 -0.27 -5.69 1.04
C ALA A 167 -0.25 -6.92 1.96
N TYR A 168 -1.16 -7.88 1.76
CA TYR A 168 -1.17 -9.12 2.54
C TYR A 168 0.07 -9.97 2.26
N LEU A 169 0.48 -10.11 0.99
CA LEU A 169 1.69 -10.83 0.61
C LEU A 169 2.95 -10.16 1.16
N MET A 170 3.03 -8.81 1.09
CA MET A 170 4.11 -8.05 1.69
C MET A 170 4.19 -8.27 3.21
N THR A 171 3.05 -8.18 3.90
CA THR A 171 2.97 -8.37 5.35
C THR A 171 3.41 -9.79 5.74
N LEU A 172 2.92 -10.81 5.03
CA LEU A 172 3.34 -12.19 5.23
C LEU A 172 4.85 -12.36 4.99
N GLY A 173 5.39 -11.72 3.95
CA GLY A 173 6.82 -11.68 3.67
C GLY A 173 7.62 -11.12 4.83
N LEU A 174 7.21 -9.96 5.36
CA LEU A 174 7.84 -9.33 6.52
C LEU A 174 7.78 -10.21 7.77
N VAL A 175 6.64 -10.84 8.04
CA VAL A 175 6.49 -11.80 9.15
C VAL A 175 7.48 -12.97 9.00
N LEU A 176 7.62 -13.54 7.80
CA LEU A 176 8.57 -14.62 7.56
C LEU A 176 10.03 -14.17 7.74
N THR A 177 10.42 -12.99 7.27
CA THR A 177 11.78 -12.46 7.49
C THR A 177 12.08 -12.20 8.97
N CYS A 178 11.08 -11.74 9.73
CA CYS A 178 11.16 -11.60 11.19
C CYS A 178 11.35 -12.97 11.86
N ILE A 179 10.51 -13.97 11.55
CA ILE A 179 10.65 -15.34 12.06
C ILE A 179 12.04 -15.89 11.74
N ALA A 180 12.51 -15.71 10.51
CA ALA A 180 13.83 -16.17 10.09
C ALA A 180 14.97 -15.56 10.91
N THR A 181 14.82 -14.35 11.43
CA THR A 181 15.79 -13.69 12.31
C THR A 181 15.97 -14.45 13.63
N PHE A 182 14.87 -14.97 14.19
CA PHE A 182 14.87 -15.67 15.48
C PHE A 182 15.01 -17.20 15.38
N LEU A 183 14.96 -17.78 14.16
CA LEU A 183 15.13 -19.23 13.99
C LEU A 183 16.53 -19.72 14.43
N PRO A 184 16.61 -20.77 15.27
CA PRO A 184 17.87 -21.27 15.80
C PRO A 184 18.75 -21.89 14.71
N ILE A 185 20.05 -21.63 14.79
CA ILE A 185 21.05 -22.25 13.93
C ILE A 185 21.35 -23.63 14.52
N LYS A 186 20.77 -24.70 13.95
CA LYS A 186 21.21 -26.07 14.31
C LYS A 186 22.69 -26.21 13.93
N LYS A 187 23.58 -26.22 14.92
CA LYS A 187 24.96 -26.69 14.73
C LYS A 187 24.88 -28.17 14.37
N LYS A 188 25.44 -28.54 13.21
CA LYS A 188 25.66 -29.95 12.87
C LYS A 188 26.69 -30.45 13.89
N ILE A 189 26.29 -31.36 14.77
CA ILE A 189 27.23 -32.04 15.67
C ILE A 189 28.05 -32.94 14.75
N GLU A 190 29.31 -32.57 14.48
CA GLU A 190 30.28 -33.49 13.91
C GLU A 190 30.51 -34.57 14.97
N LYS A 191 30.16 -35.81 14.63
CA LYS A 191 30.51 -37.01 15.39
C LYS A 191 31.82 -37.55 14.87
#